data_AF-A0A832G0G5-F1
#
_entry.id   AF-A0A832G0G5-F1
#
_cell.length_a   1.000
_cell.length_b   1.000
_cell.length_c   1.000
_cell.angle_alpha   90.00
_cell.angle_beta   90.00
_cell.angle_gamma   90.00
#
_symmetry.space_group_name_H-M   'P 1'
#
loop_
_entity.id
_entity.type
_entity.pdbx_description
1 polymer ?
#
loop_
_entity_poly.entity_id
_entity_poly.type
_entity_poly.pdbx_seq_one_letter_code
_entity_poly.pdbx_strand_id
1 'polypeptide(L)'
;KLGKKSGEGFYKWVGEEPIAERVENYADVTILLAVIVNEAFRIIEDGIADKATINEVWKLATLSPGIFDLAEILGYENILNALNRAFEESEMEVFRPAKTFASLKF
;
A
#
# COMPACT_ATOMS: atom_id res chain seq x y z
N LYS A 1 -7.65 3.95 23.32
CA LYS A 1 -6.23 3.64 23.05
C LYS A 1 -5.83 4.44 21.81
N LEU A 2 -4.99 5.47 21.94
CA LEU A 2 -4.66 6.44 20.86
C LEU A 2 -3.22 6.30 20.35
N GLY A 3 -2.55 5.19 20.65
CA GLY A 3 -1.15 4.98 20.33
C GLY A 3 -0.21 5.54 21.39
N LYS A 4 1.04 5.76 20.96
CA LYS A 4 2.18 6.17 21.79
C LYS A 4 1.87 7.34 22.73
N LYS A 5 1.21 8.38 22.23
CA LYS A 5 0.85 9.59 23.03
C LYS A 5 -0.01 9.30 24.26
N SER A 6 -0.69 8.15 24.29
CA SER A 6 -1.52 7.71 25.41
C SER A 6 -0.95 6.49 26.14
N GLY A 7 0.29 6.10 25.84
CA GLY A 7 0.92 4.87 26.36
C GLY A 7 0.43 3.57 25.72
N GLU A 8 -0.64 3.61 24.91
CA GLU A 8 -1.23 2.39 24.31
C GLU A 8 -2.03 2.65 23.03
N GLY A 9 -1.79 1.82 22.00
CA GLY A 9 -2.54 1.70 20.74
C GLY A 9 -2.63 0.24 20.31
N PHE A 10 -2.15 -0.07 19.09
CA PHE A 10 -1.89 -1.46 18.69
C PHE A 10 -0.86 -2.14 19.61
N TYR A 11 0.13 -1.39 20.08
CA TYR A 11 1.11 -1.83 21.08
C TYR A 11 0.96 -1.04 22.38
N LYS A 12 1.45 -1.62 23.48
CA LYS A 12 1.78 -0.87 24.70
C LYS A 12 3.14 -0.21 24.52
N TRP A 13 3.35 0.96 25.11
CA TRP A 13 4.57 1.74 24.95
C TRP A 13 5.25 1.96 26.28
N VAL A 14 6.59 1.86 26.30
CA VAL A 14 7.43 2.21 27.44
C VAL A 14 8.48 3.21 26.97
N GLY A 15 8.28 4.48 27.34
CA GLY A 15 9.05 5.57 26.76
C GLY A 15 8.83 5.63 25.24
N GLU A 16 9.93 5.52 24.49
CA GLU A 16 9.89 5.62 23.03
C GLU A 16 9.62 4.28 22.32
N GLU A 17 9.72 3.16 23.03
CA GLU A 17 9.72 1.80 22.47
C GLU A 17 8.34 1.11 22.60
N PRO A 18 7.86 0.43 21.55
CA PRO A 18 6.70 -0.43 21.64
C PRO A 18 7.06 -1.80 22.24
N ILE A 19 6.18 -2.33 23.09
CA ILE A 19 6.21 -3.73 23.51
C ILE A 19 5.50 -4.54 22.41
N ALA A 20 6.28 -5.17 21.54
CA ALA A 20 5.79 -6.05 20.49
C ALA A 20 6.04 -7.52 20.84
N GLU A 21 5.05 -8.38 20.57
CA GLU A 21 5.23 -9.82 20.65
C GLU A 21 5.97 -10.34 19.42
N ARG A 22 6.82 -11.34 19.61
CA ARG A 22 7.47 -12.01 18.49
C ARG A 22 6.44 -12.87 17.77
N VAL A 23 6.28 -12.64 16.47
CA VAL A 23 5.46 -13.48 15.60
C VAL A 23 6.36 -14.43 14.82
N GLU A 24 5.88 -15.66 14.60
CA GLU A 24 6.58 -16.67 13.80
C GLU A 24 6.15 -16.65 12.33
N ASN A 25 4.92 -16.22 12.07
CA ASN A 25 4.33 -16.17 10.72
C ASN A 25 4.14 -14.72 10.29
N TYR A 26 4.76 -14.35 9.17
CA TYR A 26 4.57 -13.04 8.55
C TYR A 26 3.38 -13.08 7.59
N ALA A 27 2.59 -12.01 7.58
CA ALA A 27 1.50 -11.86 6.62
C ALA A 27 2.06 -11.55 5.22
N ASP A 28 1.34 -11.98 4.18
CA ASP A 28 1.61 -11.53 2.82
C ASP A 28 1.27 -10.04 2.70
N VAL A 29 2.30 -9.23 2.44
CA VAL A 29 2.18 -7.77 2.31
C VAL A 29 1.88 -7.33 0.87
N THR A 30 1.74 -8.27 -0.08
CA THR A 30 1.44 -7.97 -1.48
C THR A 30 0.16 -7.15 -1.60
N ILE A 31 -0.89 -7.51 -0.86
CA ILE A 31 -2.16 -6.77 -0.88
C ILE A 31 -2.01 -5.33 -0.35
N LEU A 32 -1.13 -5.10 0.62
CA LEU A 32 -0.86 -3.77 1.14
C LEU A 32 -0.27 -2.89 0.04
N LEU A 33 0.77 -3.36 -0.64
CA LEU A 33 1.37 -2.64 -1.77
C LEU A 33 0.39 -2.49 -2.92
N ALA A 34 -0.45 -3.49 -3.17
CA ALA A 34 -1.41 -3.45 -4.24
C ALA A 34 -2.43 -2.33 -4.10
N VAL A 35 -2.99 -2.14 -2.89
CA VAL A 35 -3.91 -1.04 -2.60
C VAL A 35 -3.22 0.33 -2.76
N ILE A 36 -1.96 0.45 -2.36
CA ILE A 36 -1.22 1.71 -2.48
C ILE A 36 -0.92 2.03 -3.95
N VAL A 37 -0.48 1.04 -4.74
CA VAL A 37 -0.28 1.20 -6.18
C VAL A 37 -1.60 1.56 -6.87
N ASN A 38 -2.70 0.92 -6.47
CA ASN A 38 -4.02 1.23 -6.99
C ASN A 38 -4.40 2.70 -6.76
N GLU A 39 -4.18 3.20 -5.54
CA GLU A 39 -4.44 4.60 -5.20
C GLU A 39 -3.53 5.55 -5.98
N ALA A 40 -2.27 5.17 -6.22
CA ALA A 40 -1.36 5.95 -7.06
C ALA A 40 -1.90 6.12 -8.50
N PHE A 41 -2.55 5.09 -9.06
CA PHE A 41 -3.24 5.23 -10.35
C PHE A 41 -4.50 6.11 -10.27
N ARG A 42 -5.28 6.03 -9.19
CA ARG A 42 -6.44 6.91 -8.98
C ARG A 42 -6.04 8.38 -8.89
N ILE A 43 -4.96 8.69 -8.18
CA ILE A 43 -4.39 10.06 -8.11
C ILE A 43 -4.04 10.59 -9.51
N ILE A 44 -3.50 9.73 -10.39
CA ILE A 44 -3.20 10.09 -11.79
C ILE A 44 -4.49 10.30 -12.58
N GLU A 45 -5.48 9.41 -12.45
CA GLU A 45 -6.79 9.52 -13.12
C GLU A 45 -7.53 10.80 -12.78
N ASP A 46 -7.49 11.18 -11.50
CA ASP A 46 -8.12 12.39 -10.98
C ASP A 46 -7.32 13.66 -11.33
N GLY A 47 -6.15 13.53 -11.98
CA GLY A 47 -5.31 14.64 -12.39
C GLY A 47 -4.66 15.39 -11.23
N ILE A 48 -4.51 14.74 -10.06
CA ILE A 48 -3.98 15.36 -8.84
C ILE A 48 -2.46 15.47 -8.88
N ALA A 49 -1.78 14.42 -9.34
CA ALA A 49 -0.33 14.39 -9.46
C ALA A 49 0.13 13.41 -10.55
N ASP A 50 1.30 13.66 -11.13
CA ASP A 50 1.90 12.76 -12.12
C ASP A 50 2.69 11.60 -11.47
N LYS A 51 3.00 10.58 -12.28
CA LYS A 51 3.75 9.37 -11.86
C LYS A 51 5.07 9.73 -11.16
N ALA A 52 5.78 10.74 -11.65
CA ALA A 52 7.10 11.12 -11.14
C ALA A 52 7.00 11.75 -9.74
N THR A 53 6.04 12.66 -9.56
CA THR A 53 5.75 13.33 -8.29
C THR A 53 5.32 12.32 -7.23
N ILE A 54 4.42 11.41 -7.57
CA ILE A 54 3.96 10.36 -6.64
C ILE A 54 5.14 9.47 -6.20
N ASN A 55 5.98 9.04 -7.15
CA ASN A 55 7.16 8.26 -6.85
C ASN A 55 8.12 8.97 -5.90
N GLU A 56 8.36 10.27 -6.12
CA GLU A 56 9.27 11.05 -5.28
C GLU A 56 8.72 11.27 -3.87
N VAL A 57 7.44 11.62 -3.74
CA VAL A 57 6.78 11.76 -2.44
C VAL A 57 6.87 10.46 -1.64
N TRP A 58 6.64 9.32 -2.30
CA TRP A 58 6.77 8.02 -1.67
C TRP A 58 8.19 7.75 -1.16
N LYS A 59 9.21 8.03 -1.99
CA LYS A 59 10.63 7.87 -1.62
C LYS A 59 10.98 8.68 -0.38
N LEU A 60 10.58 9.94 -0.35
CA LEU A 60 10.83 10.84 0.78
C LEU A 60 10.09 10.41 2.06
N ALA A 61 8.85 9.92 1.93
CA ALA A 61 8.04 9.52 3.07
C ALA A 61 8.49 8.19 3.70
N THR A 62 9.00 7.26 2.90
CA THR A 62 9.23 5.86 3.30
C THR A 62 10.70 5.44 3.33
N LEU A 63 11.60 6.26 2.78
CA LEU A 63 13.02 5.93 2.57
C LEU A 63 13.22 4.62 1.78
N SER A 64 12.30 4.34 0.85
CA SER A 64 12.29 3.16 -0.02
C SER A 64 12.31 3.56 -1.50
N PRO A 65 12.50 2.63 -2.47
CA PRO A 65 12.23 2.91 -3.89
C PRO A 65 10.81 3.45 -4.11
N GLY A 66 10.57 4.10 -5.25
CA GLY A 66 9.27 4.69 -5.55
C GLY A 66 8.18 3.62 -5.63
N ILE A 67 6.94 4.00 -5.35
CA ILE A 67 5.83 3.02 -5.36
C ILE A 67 5.67 2.32 -6.71
N PHE A 68 5.89 3.03 -7.82
CA PHE A 68 5.89 2.43 -9.16
C PHE A 68 7.16 1.63 -9.46
N ASP A 69 8.30 1.98 -8.85
CA ASP A 69 9.54 1.19 -8.95
C ASP A 69 9.32 -0.17 -8.26
N LEU A 70 8.66 -0.18 -7.10
CA LEU A 70 8.25 -1.40 -6.39
C LEU A 70 7.20 -2.19 -7.18
N ALA A 71 6.25 -1.52 -7.83
CA ALA A 71 5.26 -2.18 -8.68
C ALA A 71 5.88 -2.89 -9.88
N GLU A 72 6.91 -2.28 -10.49
CA GLU A 72 7.70 -2.89 -11.57
C GLU A 72 8.47 -4.13 -11.10
N ILE A 73 9.06 -4.09 -9.89
CA ILE A 73 9.76 -5.23 -9.30
C ILE A 73 8.81 -6.39 -8.98
N LEU A 74 7.64 -6.10 -8.43
CA LEU A 74 6.65 -7.12 -8.05
C LEU A 74 5.82 -7.64 -9.23
N GLY A 75 5.80 -6.89 -10.34
CA GLY A 75 4.98 -7.17 -11.51
C GLY A 75 3.56 -6.62 -11.35
N TYR A 76 3.17 -5.72 -12.25
CA TYR A 76 1.83 -5.13 -12.26
C TYR A 76 0.70 -6.17 -12.41
N GLU A 77 0.93 -7.27 -13.15
CA GLU A 77 -0.03 -8.36 -13.27
C GLU A 77 -0.31 -9.03 -11.92
N ASN A 78 0.75 -9.34 -11.15
CA ASN A 78 0.61 -9.93 -9.82
C ASN A 78 -0.18 -9.01 -8.87
N ILE A 79 0.11 -7.71 -8.93
CA ILE A 79 -0.58 -6.70 -8.15
C ILE A 79 -2.07 -6.61 -8.53
N LEU A 80 -2.37 -6.56 -9.83
CA LEU A 80 -3.75 -6.48 -10.32
C LEU A 80 -4.55 -7.74 -9.93
N ASN A 81 -3.93 -8.92 -10.01
CA ASN A 81 -4.54 -10.17 -9.57
C ASN A 81 -4.83 -10.18 -8.06
N ALA A 82 -3.94 -9.63 -7.23
CA ALA A 82 -4.17 -9.50 -5.80
C ALA A 82 -5.37 -8.57 -5.49
N LEU A 83 -5.49 -7.44 -6.21
CA LEU A 83 -6.64 -6.53 -6.08
C LEU A 83 -7.95 -7.20 -6.49
N ASN A 84 -7.98 -7.85 -7.65
CA ASN A 84 -9.19 -8.51 -8.15
C ASN A 84 -9.67 -9.58 -7.19
N ARG A 85 -8.77 -10.43 -6.68
CA ARG A 85 -9.12 -11.44 -5.67
C ARG A 85 -9.70 -10.81 -4.40
N ALA A 86 -9.04 -9.79 -3.86
CA ALA A 86 -9.52 -9.12 -2.66
C ALA A 86 -10.87 -8.41 -2.90
N PHE A 87 -11.10 -7.86 -4.09
CA PHE A 87 -12.37 -7.26 -4.48
C PHE A 87 -13.48 -8.30 -4.63
N GLU A 88 -13.20 -9.45 -5.24
CA GLU A 88 -14.15 -10.58 -5.34
C GLU A 88 -14.55 -11.12 -3.95
N GLU A 89 -13.62 -11.17 -3.01
CA GLU A 89 -13.87 -11.69 -1.66
C GLU A 89 -14.63 -10.72 -0.75
N SER A 90 -14.44 -9.41 -0.93
CA SER A 90 -14.92 -8.40 0.04
C SER A 90 -15.86 -7.34 -0.54
N GLU A 91 -15.91 -7.18 -1.86
CA GLU A 91 -16.61 -6.12 -2.59
C GLU A 91 -16.22 -4.68 -2.17
N MET A 92 -15.12 -4.52 -1.42
CA MET A 92 -14.70 -3.21 -0.92
C MET A 92 -14.05 -2.38 -2.02
N GLU A 93 -14.53 -1.15 -2.18
CA GLU A 93 -14.09 -0.24 -3.27
C GLU A 93 -12.58 0.02 -3.30
N VAL A 94 -11.91 -0.02 -2.14
CA VAL A 94 -10.46 0.14 -2.03
C VAL A 94 -9.68 -0.89 -2.85
N PHE A 95 -10.26 -2.07 -3.08
CA PHE A 95 -9.67 -3.13 -3.88
C PHE A 95 -10.08 -3.08 -5.34
N ARG A 96 -11.10 -2.29 -5.72
CA ARG A 96 -11.48 -2.16 -7.14
C ARG A 96 -10.31 -1.50 -7.89
N PRO A 97 -9.74 -2.13 -8.93
CA PRO A 97 -8.67 -1.52 -9.69
C PRO A 97 -9.10 -0.19 -10.33
N ALA A 98 -8.19 0.78 -10.31
CA ALA A 98 -8.32 2.03 -11.04
C ALA A 98 -8.44 1.74 -12.55
N LYS A 99 -9.15 2.58 -13.30
CA LYS A 99 -9.44 2.32 -14.72
C LYS A 99 -8.17 2.24 -15.57
N THR A 100 -7.26 3.18 -15.36
CA THR A 100 -5.94 3.26 -16.00
C THR A 100 -5.10 2.06 -15.63
N PHE A 101 -5.12 1.65 -14.36
CA PHE A 101 -4.40 0.46 -13.92
C PHE A 101 -4.94 -0.82 -14.58
N ALA A 102 -6.26 -1.01 -14.56
CA ALA A 102 -6.93 -2.15 -15.19
C ALA A 102 -6.73 -2.19 -16.71
N SER A 103 -6.46 -1.04 -17.34
CA SER A 103 -6.25 -0.94 -18.79
C SER A 103 -4.81 -1.14 -19.25
N LEU A 104 -3.86 -1.28 -18.32
CA LEU A 104 -2.47 -1.53 -18.68
C LEU A 104 -2.33 -2.85 -19.43
N LYS A 105 -1.44 -2.83 -20.42
CA LYS A 105 -1.00 -4.03 -21.14
C LYS A 105 0.37 -4.40 -20.60
N PHE A 106 0.53 -5.66 -20.20
CA PHE A 106 1.76 -6.23 -19.68
C PHE A 106 2.30 -7.28 -20.66
#